data_AF-A0A7S2ASY0-F1
#
_entry.id   AF-A0A7S2ASY0-F1
#
_cell.length_a   1.000
_cell.length_b   1.000
_cell.length_c   1.000
_cell.angle_alpha   90.00
_cell.angle_beta   90.00
_cell.angle_gamma   90.00
#
_symmetry.space_group_name_H-M   'P 1'
#
loop_
_entity.id
_entity.type
_entity.pdbx_description
1 polymer ?
#
loop_
_entity_poly.entity_id
_entity_poly.type
_entity_poly.pdbx_seq_one_letter_code
_entity_poly.pdbx_strand_id
1 'polypeptide(L)'
;EAERLAKDRLIEEQEDARALVQGQALFGDVLLNKLASPEWKERKEAIVAIQHATEEHGIETAALWGTEPGLSSEGFDDMRIRFVVVCSIVKHALKGRVALVCFAAFDALNTALNAYVAYFNKTTQEVGGALQRLVPLLIEKMDGKGTDDSPRAVAARALTCIMHLADATAVGGQHLIAPFLSQETLPACPRLRLQKDFREKFGLNK
;
A
#
# COMPACT_ATOMS: atom_id res chain seq x y z
N GLU A 1 -6.52 17.10 -22.18
CA GLU A 1 -5.93 15.84 -21.69
C GLU A 1 -4.49 16.03 -21.17
N ALA A 2 -3.60 16.63 -21.96
CA ALA A 2 -2.23 16.97 -21.52
C ALA A 2 -2.16 17.83 -20.25
N GLU A 3 -3.03 18.83 -20.12
CA GLU A 3 -3.11 19.70 -18.93
C GLU A 3 -3.61 18.95 -17.68
N ARG A 4 -4.54 18.00 -17.85
CA ARG A 4 -5.01 17.14 -16.76
C ARG A 4 -3.89 16.21 -16.28
N LEU A 5 -3.20 15.56 -17.22
CA LEU A 5 -2.02 14.73 -16.95
C LEU A 5 -0.90 15.50 -16.24
N ALA A 6 -0.65 16.76 -16.63
CA ALA A 6 0.35 17.61 -15.99
C ALA A 6 -0.06 17.95 -14.53
N LYS A 7 -1.33 18.25 -14.31
CA LYS A 7 -1.87 18.50 -12.97
C LYS A 7 -1.81 17.27 -12.07
N ASP A 8 -2.15 16.10 -12.61
CA ASP A 8 -2.11 14.83 -11.88
C ASP A 8 -0.67 14.47 -11.46
N ARG A 9 0.32 14.70 -12.34
CA ARG A 9 1.75 14.51 -12.00
C ARG A 9 2.22 15.46 -10.90
N LEU A 10 1.83 16.74 -10.97
CA LEU A 10 2.21 17.72 -9.95
C LEU A 10 1.66 17.35 -8.57
N ILE A 11 0.41 16.85 -8.52
CA ILE A 11 -0.19 16.36 -7.28
C ILE A 11 0.61 15.16 -6.75
N GLU A 12 0.96 14.20 -7.62
CA GLU A 12 1.76 13.03 -7.22
C GLU A 12 3.13 13.44 -6.67
N GLU A 13 3.82 14.39 -7.32
CA GLU A 13 5.13 14.89 -6.87
C GLU A 13 5.04 15.58 -5.51
N GLN A 14 4.01 16.40 -5.29
CA GLN A 14 3.79 17.08 -4.01
C GLN A 14 3.50 16.09 -2.87
N GLU A 15 2.72 15.05 -3.14
CA GLU A 15 2.41 14.02 -2.15
C GLU A 15 3.62 13.13 -1.85
N ASP A 16 4.43 12.79 -2.85
CA ASP A 16 5.68 12.04 -2.67
C ASP A 16 6.68 12.85 -1.83
N ALA A 17 6.81 14.15 -2.11
CA ALA A 17 7.64 15.05 -1.30
C ALA A 17 7.14 15.16 0.15
N ARG A 18 5.81 15.25 0.35
CA ARG A 18 5.22 15.26 1.69
C ARG A 18 5.47 13.94 2.43
N ALA A 19 5.29 12.81 1.76
CA ALA A 19 5.52 11.49 2.32
C ALA A 19 6.99 11.29 2.71
N LEU A 20 7.93 11.88 1.95
CA LEU A 20 9.35 11.86 2.29
C LEU A 20 9.62 12.61 3.60
N VAL A 21 9.15 13.85 3.73
CA VAL A 21 9.33 14.66 4.95
C VAL A 21 8.69 13.98 6.16
N GLN A 22 7.49 13.44 5.99
CA GLN A 22 6.81 12.69 7.06
C GLN A 22 7.56 11.39 7.39
N GLY A 23 8.09 10.69 6.39
CA GLY A 23 8.91 9.50 6.59
C GLY A 23 10.19 9.79 7.36
N GLN A 24 10.82 10.95 7.14
CA GLN A 24 12.00 11.36 7.91
C GLN A 24 11.66 11.51 9.39
N ALA A 25 10.53 12.16 9.70
CA ALA A 25 10.07 12.33 11.06
C ALA A 25 9.71 10.98 11.73
N LEU A 26 9.11 10.04 10.99
CA LEU A 26 8.61 8.79 11.53
C LEU A 26 9.65 7.67 11.65
N PHE A 27 10.59 7.60 10.69
CA PHE A 27 11.50 6.45 10.53
C PHE A 27 12.98 6.87 10.51
N GLY A 28 13.27 8.17 10.46
CA GLY A 28 14.61 8.72 10.43
C GLY A 28 15.30 8.62 9.06
N ASP A 29 16.29 9.50 8.85
CA ASP A 29 17.03 9.62 7.59
C ASP A 29 17.81 8.36 7.22
N VAL A 30 18.28 7.59 8.22
CA VAL A 30 19.06 6.38 7.98
C VAL A 30 18.25 5.34 7.20
N LEU A 31 16.99 5.13 7.57
CA LEU A 31 16.13 4.16 6.87
C LEU A 31 15.74 4.66 5.48
N LEU A 32 15.46 5.96 5.32
CA LEU A 32 15.13 6.52 4.01
C LEU A 32 16.32 6.52 3.04
N ASN A 33 17.52 6.78 3.52
CA ASN A 33 18.74 6.66 2.71
C ASN A 33 18.94 5.22 2.23
N LYS A 34 18.68 4.23 3.08
CA LYS A 34 18.71 2.81 2.68
C LYS A 34 17.64 2.46 1.65
N LEU A 35 16.44 3.07 1.71
CA LEU A 35 15.41 2.88 0.67
C LEU A 35 15.83 3.43 -0.69
N ALA A 36 16.62 4.51 -0.71
CA ALA A 36 17.17 5.10 -1.94
C ALA A 36 18.43 4.38 -2.45
N SER A 37 18.98 3.43 -1.69
CA SER A 37 20.19 2.70 -2.04
C SER A 37 20.03 1.91 -3.36
N PRO A 38 21.06 1.86 -4.22
CA PRO A 38 21.06 0.97 -5.38
C PRO A 38 21.11 -0.51 -4.97
N GLU A 39 21.57 -0.84 -3.77
CA GLU A 39 21.64 -2.21 -3.26
C GLU A 39 20.26 -2.70 -2.82
N TRP A 40 19.79 -3.82 -3.39
CA TRP A 40 18.45 -4.31 -3.10
C TRP A 40 18.32 -4.87 -1.68
N LYS A 41 19.41 -5.38 -1.10
CA LYS A 41 19.43 -5.86 0.29
C LYS A 41 19.15 -4.72 1.26
N GLU A 42 19.79 -3.58 1.08
CA GLU A 42 19.58 -2.39 1.92
C GLU A 42 18.15 -1.87 1.81
N ARG A 43 17.60 -1.82 0.58
CA ARG A 43 16.19 -1.45 0.38
C ARG A 43 15.24 -2.40 1.09
N LYS A 44 15.46 -3.72 0.95
CA LYS A 44 14.65 -4.74 1.61
C LYS A 44 14.72 -4.60 3.13
N GLU A 45 15.92 -4.48 3.70
CA GLU A 45 16.13 -4.32 5.13
C GLU A 45 15.42 -3.08 5.67
N ALA A 46 15.48 -1.96 4.94
CA ALA A 46 14.76 -0.75 5.33
C ALA A 46 13.24 -0.95 5.35
N ILE A 47 12.67 -1.60 4.33
CA ILE A 47 11.22 -1.90 4.29
C ILE A 47 10.81 -2.78 5.46
N VAL A 48 11.61 -3.81 5.78
CA VAL A 48 11.34 -4.71 6.93
C VAL A 48 11.43 -3.96 8.26
N ALA A 49 12.43 -3.08 8.44
CA ALA A 49 12.54 -2.26 9.63
C ALA A 49 11.33 -1.31 9.79
N ILE A 50 10.87 -0.71 8.69
CA ILE A 50 9.68 0.16 8.68
C ILE A 50 8.41 -0.63 8.98
N GLN A 51 8.30 -1.86 8.46
CA GLN A 51 7.22 -2.78 8.79
C GLN A 51 7.17 -3.04 10.30
N HIS A 52 8.29 -3.44 10.91
CA HIS A 52 8.36 -3.70 12.35
C HIS A 52 8.01 -2.46 13.18
N ALA A 53 8.59 -1.30 12.85
CA ALA A 53 8.27 -0.05 13.54
C ALA A 53 6.79 0.33 13.42
N THR A 54 6.15 0.02 12.30
CA THR A 54 4.71 0.26 12.10
C THR A 54 3.85 -0.71 12.90
N GLU A 55 4.27 -1.98 12.99
CA GLU A 55 3.60 -3.00 13.80
C GLU A 55 3.68 -2.70 15.29
N GLU A 56 4.88 -2.39 15.80
CA GLU A 56 5.12 -2.00 17.19
C GLU A 56 4.27 -0.80 17.58
N HIS A 57 4.30 0.26 16.77
CA HIS A 57 3.47 1.43 17.00
C HIS A 57 1.97 1.11 16.97
N GLY A 58 1.52 0.26 16.04
CA GLY A 58 0.13 -0.19 15.97
C GLY A 58 -0.30 -0.93 17.25
N ILE A 59 0.57 -1.81 17.79
CA ILE A 59 0.32 -2.55 19.03
C ILE A 59 0.27 -1.60 20.23
N GLU A 60 1.27 -0.71 20.37
CA GLU A 60 1.34 0.28 21.45
C GLU A 60 0.10 1.18 21.46
N THR A 61 -0.27 1.70 20.30
CA THR A 61 -1.39 2.62 20.18
C THR A 61 -2.73 1.91 20.40
N ALA A 62 -2.86 0.63 19.98
CA ALA A 62 -4.03 -0.18 20.27
C ALA A 62 -4.16 -0.53 21.77
N ALA A 63 -3.04 -0.76 22.48
CA ALA A 63 -3.05 -1.01 23.93
C ALA A 63 -3.48 0.23 24.75
N LEU A 64 -3.20 1.42 24.24
CA LEU A 64 -3.63 2.69 24.83
C LEU A 64 -5.09 3.04 24.48
N TRP A 65 -5.65 2.42 23.44
CA TRP A 65 -7.02 2.65 23.00
C TRP A 65 -8.02 2.02 23.98
N GLY A 66 -8.75 2.87 24.72
CA GLY A 66 -9.78 2.45 25.68
C GLY A 66 -9.34 2.50 27.16
N THR A 67 -8.08 2.81 27.45
CA THR A 67 -7.57 2.98 28.82
C THR A 67 -7.45 4.45 29.25
N GLU A 68 -7.26 5.37 28.30
CA GLU A 68 -7.23 6.82 28.59
C GLU A 68 -8.29 7.59 27.79
N PRO A 69 -9.17 8.37 28.45
CA PRO A 69 -10.11 9.27 27.80
C PRO A 69 -9.36 10.49 27.27
N GLY A 70 -8.65 10.33 26.14
CA GLY A 70 -7.78 11.41 25.68
C GLY A 70 -6.77 11.10 24.59
N LEU A 71 -6.73 9.91 23.96
CA LEU A 71 -6.05 9.78 22.66
C LEU A 71 -6.89 10.50 21.58
N SER A 72 -6.86 11.82 21.68
CA SER A 72 -7.65 12.82 20.99
C SER A 72 -6.90 13.28 19.76
N SER A 73 -7.36 12.90 18.56
CA SER A 73 -6.88 13.30 17.23
C SER A 73 -5.38 13.10 16.89
N GLU A 74 -4.44 13.20 17.81
CA GLU A 74 -2.99 13.13 17.56
C GLU A 74 -2.54 11.70 17.25
N GLY A 75 -2.98 10.70 18.01
CA GLY A 75 -2.75 9.28 17.67
C GLY A 75 -3.47 8.86 16.38
N PHE A 76 -4.62 9.49 16.10
CA PHE A 76 -5.36 9.30 14.84
C PHE A 76 -4.57 9.83 13.65
N ASP A 77 -4.03 11.03 13.77
CA ASP A 77 -3.22 11.64 12.72
C ASP A 77 -1.89 10.89 12.54
N ASP A 78 -1.25 10.40 13.60
CA ASP A 78 0.03 9.68 13.50
C ASP A 78 -0.10 8.37 12.73
N MET A 79 -1.04 7.49 13.11
CA MET A 79 -1.20 6.20 12.43
C MET A 79 -1.68 6.37 10.99
N ARG A 80 -2.51 7.38 10.70
CA ARG A 80 -2.91 7.73 9.33
C ARG A 80 -1.71 8.20 8.52
N ILE A 81 -0.88 9.11 9.06
CA ILE A 81 0.33 9.60 8.38
C ILE A 81 1.28 8.44 8.13
N ARG A 82 1.53 7.60 9.14
CA ARG A 82 2.36 6.40 9.03
C ARG A 82 1.88 5.47 7.93
N PHE A 83 0.58 5.21 7.86
CA PHE A 83 -0.02 4.40 6.80
C PHE A 83 0.20 5.00 5.40
N VAL A 84 -0.03 6.31 5.24
CA VAL A 84 0.19 7.01 3.96
C VAL A 84 1.66 6.96 3.54
N VAL A 85 2.59 7.15 4.48
CA VAL A 85 4.03 7.06 4.22
C VAL A 85 4.43 5.64 3.82
N VAL A 86 3.94 4.61 4.52
CA VAL A 86 4.18 3.21 4.14
C VAL A 86 3.64 2.94 2.73
N CYS A 87 2.45 3.44 2.39
CA CYS A 87 1.91 3.31 1.03
C CYS A 87 2.83 3.96 -0.01
N SER A 88 3.41 5.13 0.28
CA SER A 88 4.39 5.77 -0.61
C SER A 88 5.65 4.92 -0.80
N ILE A 89 6.20 4.39 0.29
CA ILE A 89 7.37 3.50 0.25
C ILE A 89 7.09 2.25 -0.58
N VAL A 90 5.93 1.62 -0.36
CA VAL A 90 5.47 0.46 -1.13
C VAL A 90 5.31 0.83 -2.60
N LYS A 91 4.74 1.99 -2.93
CA LYS A 91 4.61 2.49 -4.31
C LYS A 91 5.96 2.52 -5.01
N HIS A 92 6.99 3.06 -4.36
CA HIS A 92 8.34 3.10 -4.92
C HIS A 92 8.95 1.69 -5.04
N ALA A 93 8.80 0.85 -4.02
CA ALA A 93 9.33 -0.51 -4.02
C ALA A 93 8.73 -1.38 -5.14
N LEU A 94 7.43 -1.26 -5.40
CA LEU A 94 6.74 -2.01 -6.44
C LEU A 94 7.11 -1.57 -7.86
N LYS A 95 7.69 -0.38 -8.06
CA LYS A 95 8.27 0.00 -9.37
C LYS A 95 9.56 -0.78 -9.69
N GLY A 96 10.22 -1.34 -8.67
CA GLY A 96 11.45 -2.12 -8.82
C GLY A 96 11.21 -3.53 -9.40
N ARG A 97 12.29 -4.17 -9.86
CA ARG A 97 12.26 -5.52 -10.47
C ARG A 97 12.66 -6.66 -9.54
N VAL A 98 13.15 -6.35 -8.34
CA VAL A 98 13.67 -7.34 -7.41
C VAL A 98 12.53 -7.95 -6.60
N ALA A 99 12.33 -9.26 -6.74
CA ALA A 99 11.23 -9.98 -6.09
C ALA A 99 11.26 -9.88 -4.57
N LEU A 100 12.43 -9.98 -3.96
CA LEU A 100 12.59 -9.91 -2.50
C LEU A 100 12.21 -8.54 -1.93
N VAL A 101 12.45 -7.47 -2.69
CA VAL A 101 11.99 -6.11 -2.34
C VAL A 101 10.47 -6.02 -2.48
N CYS A 102 9.89 -6.63 -3.53
CA CYS A 102 8.43 -6.70 -3.69
C CYS A 102 7.77 -7.46 -2.53
N PHE A 103 8.34 -8.60 -2.11
CA PHE A 103 7.80 -9.37 -0.98
C PHE A 103 7.81 -8.56 0.32
N ALA A 104 8.92 -7.89 0.64
CA ALA A 104 8.97 -7.00 1.79
C ALA A 104 7.92 -5.87 1.69
N ALA A 105 7.73 -5.30 0.51
CA ALA A 105 6.72 -4.26 0.29
C ALA A 105 5.27 -4.78 0.47
N PHE A 106 4.98 -6.00 0.01
CA PHE A 106 3.69 -6.64 0.22
C PHE A 106 3.41 -6.89 1.71
N ASP A 107 4.41 -7.39 2.44
CA ASP A 107 4.28 -7.66 3.87
C ASP A 107 4.12 -6.37 4.67
N ALA A 108 4.91 -5.34 4.36
CA ALA A 108 4.78 -4.00 4.95
C ALA A 108 3.39 -3.38 4.72
N LEU A 109 2.84 -3.49 3.50
CA LEU A 109 1.48 -3.01 3.19
C LEU A 109 0.42 -3.74 4.01
N ASN A 110 0.49 -5.07 4.09
CA ASN A 110 -0.48 -5.86 4.84
C ASN A 110 -0.41 -5.54 6.34
N THR A 111 0.80 -5.44 6.91
CA THR A 111 1.01 -5.04 8.31
C THR A 111 0.42 -3.66 8.58
N ALA A 112 0.75 -2.65 7.75
CA ALA A 112 0.22 -1.30 7.92
C ALA A 112 -1.30 -1.27 7.80
N LEU A 113 -1.88 -2.03 6.87
CA LEU A 113 -3.33 -2.13 6.71
C LEU A 113 -3.99 -2.77 7.92
N ASN A 114 -3.43 -3.86 8.45
CA ASN A 114 -3.95 -4.52 9.64
C ASN A 114 -3.91 -3.59 10.85
N ALA A 115 -2.78 -2.92 11.08
CA ALA A 115 -2.64 -1.95 12.15
C ALA A 115 -3.65 -0.80 12.00
N TYR A 116 -3.83 -0.29 10.78
CA TYR A 116 -4.80 0.77 10.49
C TYR A 116 -6.24 0.31 10.76
N VAL A 117 -6.65 -0.82 10.19
CA VAL A 117 -8.03 -1.33 10.36
C VAL A 117 -8.33 -1.68 11.82
N ALA A 118 -7.40 -2.32 12.52
CA ALA A 118 -7.54 -2.67 13.93
C ALA A 118 -7.76 -1.44 14.81
N TYR A 119 -7.07 -0.34 14.49
CA TYR A 119 -7.15 0.90 15.25
C TYR A 119 -8.41 1.71 14.95
N PHE A 120 -8.77 1.84 13.68
CA PHE A 120 -9.79 2.82 13.29
C PHE A 120 -11.22 2.26 13.28
N ASN A 121 -11.44 0.93 13.28
CA ASN A 121 -12.76 0.27 13.12
C ASN A 121 -13.66 0.95 12.07
N LYS A 122 -13.03 1.59 11.08
CA LYS A 122 -13.63 2.51 10.11
C LYS A 122 -13.13 2.15 8.74
N THR A 123 -13.93 2.54 7.76
CA THR A 123 -13.66 2.37 6.34
C THR A 123 -12.34 3.03 5.96
N THR A 124 -11.56 2.38 5.07
CA THR A 124 -10.34 2.91 4.46
C THR A 124 -10.55 4.14 3.58
N GLN A 125 -11.70 4.82 3.62
CA GLN A 125 -12.04 5.98 2.80
C GLN A 125 -11.03 7.13 2.96
N GLU A 126 -10.58 7.42 4.18
CA GLU A 126 -9.64 8.52 4.43
C GLU A 126 -8.23 8.28 3.86
N VAL A 127 -7.85 7.01 3.72
CA VAL A 127 -6.58 6.59 3.11
C VAL A 127 -6.80 6.05 1.69
N GLY A 128 -8.01 6.20 1.16
CA GLY A 128 -8.42 5.64 -0.13
C GLY A 128 -7.56 6.15 -1.28
N GLY A 129 -7.15 7.42 -1.24
CA GLY A 129 -6.24 7.99 -2.25
C GLY A 129 -4.87 7.32 -2.27
N ALA A 130 -4.29 7.04 -1.11
CA ALA A 130 -2.99 6.34 -1.02
C ALA A 130 -3.11 4.90 -1.54
N LEU A 131 -4.18 4.20 -1.18
CA LEU A 131 -4.44 2.83 -1.63
C LEU A 131 -4.76 2.77 -3.13
N GLN A 132 -5.53 3.71 -3.67
CA GLN A 132 -5.91 3.75 -5.10
C GLN A 132 -4.68 3.81 -6.00
N ARG A 133 -3.59 4.45 -5.56
CA ARG A 133 -2.34 4.53 -6.31
C ARG A 133 -1.54 3.23 -6.32
N LEU A 134 -1.76 2.36 -5.33
CA LEU A 134 -1.10 1.06 -5.25
C LEU A 134 -1.80 0.01 -6.13
N VAL A 135 -3.11 0.11 -6.32
CA VAL A 135 -3.88 -0.90 -7.07
C VAL A 135 -3.34 -1.13 -8.49
N PRO A 136 -3.07 -0.11 -9.32
CA PRO A 136 -2.42 -0.29 -10.62
C PRO A 136 -1.12 -1.09 -10.55
N LEU A 137 -0.23 -0.75 -9.61
CA LEU A 137 1.08 -1.39 -9.45
C LEU A 137 0.94 -2.85 -9.00
N LEU A 138 -0.03 -3.14 -8.13
CA LEU A 138 -0.34 -4.51 -7.72
C LEU A 138 -0.87 -5.33 -8.90
N ILE A 139 -1.76 -4.75 -9.72
CA ILE A 139 -2.29 -5.39 -10.94
C ILE A 139 -1.15 -5.65 -11.95
N GLU A 140 -0.23 -4.70 -12.11
CA GLU A 140 0.97 -4.88 -12.94
C GLU A 140 1.85 -6.02 -12.40
N LYS A 141 2.08 -6.09 -11.09
CA LYS A 141 2.85 -7.18 -10.47
C LYS A 141 2.19 -8.55 -10.60
N MET A 142 0.86 -8.60 -10.69
CA MET A 142 0.14 -9.84 -11.02
C MET A 142 0.42 -10.36 -12.43
N ASP A 143 0.82 -9.51 -13.37
CA ASP A 143 1.22 -9.95 -14.71
C ASP A 143 2.58 -10.67 -14.69
N GLY A 144 3.36 -10.50 -13.61
CA GLY A 144 4.70 -11.07 -13.44
C GLY A 144 5.75 -10.49 -14.38
N LYS A 145 5.36 -9.72 -15.41
CA LYS A 145 6.26 -9.01 -16.30
C LYS A 145 6.94 -7.87 -15.54
N GLY A 146 8.27 -7.76 -15.66
CA GLY A 146 9.05 -6.74 -14.97
C GLY A 146 9.50 -7.12 -13.54
N THR A 147 9.52 -8.41 -13.22
CA THR A 147 10.23 -8.94 -12.04
C THR A 147 11.23 -9.98 -12.51
N ASP A 148 12.50 -9.82 -12.14
CA ASP A 148 13.60 -10.61 -12.71
C ASP A 148 13.61 -12.04 -12.14
N ASP A 149 13.28 -12.19 -10.85
CA ASP A 149 13.24 -13.47 -10.13
C ASP A 149 11.81 -13.85 -9.71
N SER A 150 11.46 -15.13 -9.74
CA SER A 150 10.20 -15.67 -9.18
C SER A 150 8.90 -14.93 -9.57
N PRO A 151 8.65 -14.62 -10.86
CA PRO A 151 7.50 -13.80 -11.29
C PRO A 151 6.14 -14.40 -10.90
N ARG A 152 6.02 -15.73 -10.86
CA ARG A 152 4.79 -16.42 -10.42
C ARG A 152 4.50 -16.21 -8.93
N ALA A 153 5.53 -16.23 -8.09
CA ALA A 153 5.39 -16.02 -6.66
C ALA A 153 5.03 -14.55 -6.35
N VAL A 154 5.65 -13.61 -7.07
CA VAL A 154 5.31 -12.18 -6.99
C VAL A 154 3.87 -11.95 -7.41
N ALA A 155 3.44 -12.54 -8.53
CA ALA A 155 2.05 -12.42 -8.99
C ALA A 155 1.03 -12.99 -7.98
N ALA A 156 1.34 -14.15 -7.38
CA ALA A 156 0.50 -14.74 -6.35
C ALA A 156 0.41 -13.83 -5.11
N ARG A 157 1.53 -13.27 -4.65
CA ARG A 157 1.56 -12.39 -3.47
C ARG A 157 0.86 -11.05 -3.72
N ALA A 158 1.03 -10.48 -4.92
CA ALA A 158 0.30 -9.28 -5.34
C ALA A 158 -1.22 -9.50 -5.33
N LEU A 159 -1.69 -10.64 -5.83
CA LEU A 159 -3.11 -11.01 -5.74
C LEU A 159 -3.56 -11.11 -4.27
N THR A 160 -2.80 -11.80 -3.41
CA THR A 160 -3.13 -11.89 -1.98
C THR A 160 -3.26 -10.51 -1.35
N CYS A 161 -2.35 -9.57 -1.65
CA CYS A 161 -2.46 -8.19 -1.17
C CYS A 161 -3.71 -7.48 -1.67
N ILE A 162 -4.07 -7.63 -2.96
CA ILE A 162 -5.31 -7.02 -3.50
C ILE A 162 -6.56 -7.60 -2.82
N MET A 163 -6.60 -8.91 -2.60
CA MET A 163 -7.73 -9.55 -1.91
C MET A 163 -7.82 -9.11 -0.45
N HIS A 164 -6.68 -8.96 0.22
CA HIS A 164 -6.58 -8.46 1.59
C HIS A 164 -7.03 -7.00 1.69
N LEU A 165 -6.62 -6.17 0.73
CA LEU A 165 -7.10 -4.79 0.58
C LEU A 165 -8.62 -4.74 0.40
N ALA A 166 -9.17 -5.61 -0.44
CA ALA A 166 -10.61 -5.67 -0.66
C ALA A 166 -11.37 -6.04 0.61
N ASP A 167 -10.92 -7.05 1.35
CA ASP A 167 -11.51 -7.49 2.62
C ASP A 167 -11.45 -6.40 3.69
N ALA A 168 -10.34 -5.67 3.76
CA ALA A 168 -10.13 -4.58 4.71
C ALA A 168 -11.01 -3.35 4.44
N THR A 169 -11.59 -3.24 3.24
CA THR A 169 -12.51 -2.15 2.90
C THR A 169 -13.95 -2.57 3.12
N ALA A 170 -14.79 -1.68 3.68
CA ALA A 170 -16.17 -2.02 4.05
C ALA A 170 -17.10 -2.41 2.87
N VAL A 171 -16.70 -2.13 1.63
CA VAL A 171 -17.47 -2.48 0.42
C VAL A 171 -16.75 -3.50 -0.48
N GLY A 172 -15.90 -4.36 0.08
CA GLY A 172 -15.25 -5.45 -0.68
C GLY A 172 -14.38 -4.94 -1.84
N GLY A 173 -13.78 -3.77 -1.68
CA GLY A 173 -12.89 -3.14 -2.64
C GLY A 173 -13.60 -2.44 -3.80
N GLN A 174 -14.94 -2.33 -3.81
CA GLN A 174 -15.69 -1.75 -4.93
C GLN A 174 -15.18 -0.37 -5.35
N HIS A 175 -15.01 0.58 -4.43
CA HIS A 175 -14.54 1.93 -4.78
C HIS A 175 -13.03 2.02 -5.01
N LEU A 176 -12.28 1.01 -4.55
CA LEU A 176 -10.82 1.02 -4.57
C LEU A 176 -10.26 0.29 -5.81
N ILE A 177 -10.88 -0.82 -6.20
CA ILE A 177 -10.31 -1.78 -7.15
C ILE A 177 -11.13 -1.83 -8.43
N ALA A 178 -12.47 -1.74 -8.36
CA ALA A 178 -13.33 -1.80 -9.54
C ALA A 178 -12.99 -0.75 -10.62
N PRO A 179 -12.61 0.51 -10.29
CA PRO A 179 -12.24 1.50 -11.30
C PRO A 179 -11.07 1.06 -12.19
N PHE A 180 -10.20 0.16 -11.70
CA PHE A 180 -9.01 -0.32 -12.41
C PHE A 180 -9.26 -1.58 -13.23
N LEU A 181 -10.34 -2.32 -12.95
CA LEU A 181 -10.67 -3.55 -13.68
C LEU A 181 -11.10 -3.28 -15.14
N SER A 182 -11.57 -2.07 -15.42
CA SER A 182 -11.97 -1.61 -16.76
C SER A 182 -10.90 -0.79 -17.47
N GLN A 183 -9.74 -0.53 -16.86
CA GLN A 183 -8.68 0.28 -17.48
C GLN A 183 -7.87 -0.55 -18.49
N GLU A 184 -7.91 -0.15 -19.75
CA GLU A 184 -7.22 -0.85 -20.84
C GLU A 184 -5.68 -0.72 -20.78
N THR A 185 -5.19 0.32 -20.10
CA THR A 185 -3.74 0.53 -19.87
C THR A 185 -3.12 -0.55 -18.97
N LEU A 186 -3.94 -1.26 -18.19
CA LEU A 186 -3.48 -2.31 -17.27
C LEU A 186 -3.56 -3.71 -17.90
N PRO A 187 -2.68 -4.64 -17.50
CA PRO A 187 -2.64 -6.00 -18.03
C PRO A 187 -3.99 -6.74 -17.97
N ALA A 188 -4.42 -7.28 -19.11
CA ALA A 188 -5.74 -7.90 -19.25
C ALA A 188 -5.93 -9.16 -18.39
N CYS A 189 -4.94 -10.05 -18.35
CA CYS A 189 -5.04 -11.32 -17.62
C CYS A 189 -5.26 -11.11 -16.10
N PRO A 190 -4.46 -10.29 -15.40
CA PRO A 190 -4.74 -9.91 -14.01
C PRO A 190 -6.13 -9.32 -13.78
N ARG A 191 -6.57 -8.39 -14.63
CA ARG A 191 -7.90 -7.76 -14.50
C ARG A 191 -9.04 -8.76 -14.61
N LEU A 192 -8.99 -9.65 -15.60
CA LEU A 192 -10.01 -10.69 -15.79
C LEU A 192 -10.03 -11.69 -14.63
N ARG A 193 -8.85 -12.05 -14.10
CA ARG A 193 -8.74 -12.88 -12.90
C ARG A 193 -9.38 -12.22 -11.69
N LEU A 194 -9.03 -10.96 -11.42
CA LEU A 194 -9.63 -10.20 -10.31
C LEU A 194 -11.14 -10.04 -10.46
N GLN A 195 -11.65 -9.77 -11.67
CA GLN A 195 -13.10 -9.71 -11.90
C GLN A 195 -13.80 -11.04 -11.58
N LYS A 196 -13.15 -12.18 -11.83
CA LYS A 196 -13.69 -13.49 -11.45
C LYS A 196 -13.66 -13.68 -9.94
N ASP A 197 -12.49 -13.48 -9.32
CA ASP A 197 -12.28 -13.70 -7.88
C ASP A 197 -13.19 -12.79 -7.04
N PHE A 198 -13.41 -11.54 -7.46
CA PHE A 198 -14.29 -10.60 -6.77
C PHE A 198 -15.77 -10.95 -6.92
N ARG A 199 -16.17 -11.48 -8.07
CA ARG A 199 -17.53 -11.99 -8.28
C ARG A 199 -17.82 -13.17 -7.37
N GLU A 200 -16.86 -14.10 -7.28
CA GLU A 200 -16.99 -15.30 -6.44
C GLU A 200 -16.99 -14.96 -4.95
N LYS A 201 -16.11 -14.04 -4.51
CA LYS A 201 -15.93 -13.73 -3.08
C LYS A 201 -16.91 -12.71 -2.51
N PHE A 202 -17.21 -11.64 -3.26
CA PHE A 202 -18.00 -10.51 -2.76
C PHE A 202 -19.40 -10.41 -3.39
N GLY A 203 -19.77 -11.36 -4.25
CA GLY A 203 -21.11 -11.40 -4.84
C GLY A 203 -21.43 -10.17 -5.70
N LEU A 204 -20.41 -9.57 -6.35
CA LEU A 204 -20.59 -8.45 -7.29
C LEU A 204 -21.38 -8.93 -8.52
N ASN A 205 -22.71 -8.97 -8.40
CA ASN A 205 -23.59 -9.16 -9.54
C ASN A 205 -23.54 -7.90 -10.43
N LYS A 206 -23.57 -8.14 -11.74
CA LYS A 206 -23.45 -7.20 -12.86
C LYS A 206 -23.91 -5.77 -12.59
#